data_AF-Q557A2-F1
#
_entry.id   AF-Q557A2-F1
#
_cell.length_a   1.000
_cell.length_b   1.000
_cell.length_c   1.000
_cell.angle_alpha   90.00
_cell.angle_beta   90.00
_cell.angle_gamma   90.00
#
_symmetry.space_group_name_H-M   'P 1'
#
loop_
_entity.id
_entity.type
_entity.pdbx_description
1 polymer ?
#
loop_
_entity_poly.entity_id
_entity_poly.type
_entity_poly.pdbx_seq_one_letter_code
_entity_poly.pdbx_strand_id
1 'polypeptide(L)'
;MKLLKSLLFLASVLFISSQAEKKVTGELTFYAAGDNCPPSGEIAYPGLHSSAGGLGTYANPITVAASTAWLSAGKKVYVAAYKKYFIMEDSCEECENEWDSNGKYHMDAWIGPSTIHSGTTNCEVALTLSSTQFIIDPLSTYAVDTTAFFNGTTGACLKTPDNCVDQGNECGNTCQIPSSMSCSSAASMFLLSETRFKALNPNLDCTKNIAKGKSVCQSGSCGGP
;
A
#
# COMPACT_ATOMS: atom_id res chain seq x y z
N MET A 1 -14.27 -64.95 -34.71
CA MET A 1 -14.51 -64.55 -33.31
C MET A 1 -13.45 -63.52 -32.90
N LYS A 2 -13.64 -62.24 -33.25
CA LYS A 2 -12.77 -61.13 -32.82
C LYS A 2 -13.68 -60.10 -32.15
N LEU A 3 -13.67 -60.10 -30.81
CA LEU A 3 -14.44 -59.15 -30.01
C LEU A 3 -13.88 -57.74 -30.21
N LEU A 4 -14.73 -56.85 -30.74
CA LEU A 4 -14.51 -55.41 -30.75
C LEU A 4 -14.73 -54.90 -29.31
N LYS A 5 -13.65 -54.50 -28.62
CA LYS A 5 -13.75 -53.80 -27.32
C LYS A 5 -14.03 -52.33 -27.60
N SER A 6 -15.27 -51.92 -27.40
CA SER A 6 -15.70 -50.53 -27.47
C SER A 6 -15.14 -49.78 -26.26
N LEU A 7 -14.17 -48.89 -26.48
CA LEU A 7 -13.72 -47.91 -25.48
C LEU A 7 -14.75 -46.78 -25.43
N LEU A 8 -15.52 -46.69 -24.34
CA LEU A 8 -16.25 -45.46 -24.00
C LEU A 8 -15.25 -44.45 -23.41
N PHE A 9 -14.93 -43.40 -24.17
CA PHE A 9 -14.29 -42.20 -23.65
C PHE A 9 -15.36 -41.35 -22.93
N LEU A 10 -15.34 -41.35 -21.60
CA LEU A 10 -16.08 -40.36 -20.79
C LEU A 10 -15.36 -39.02 -20.93
N ALA A 11 -15.91 -38.09 -21.71
CA ALA A 11 -15.44 -36.71 -21.74
C ALA A 11 -15.98 -35.98 -20.49
N SER A 12 -15.15 -35.86 -19.46
CA SER A 12 -15.41 -34.99 -18.31
C SER A 12 -15.33 -33.53 -18.74
N VAL A 13 -16.50 -32.89 -18.86
CA VAL A 13 -16.61 -31.44 -19.10
C VAL A 13 -16.22 -30.73 -17.79
N LEU A 14 -15.01 -30.16 -17.76
CA LEU A 14 -14.57 -29.27 -16.69
C LEU A 14 -15.33 -27.94 -16.82
N PHE A 15 -16.30 -27.73 -15.92
CA PHE A 15 -16.94 -26.42 -15.75
C PHE A 15 -15.94 -25.47 -15.07
N ILE A 16 -15.23 -24.69 -15.88
CA ILE A 16 -14.45 -23.55 -15.38
C ILE A 16 -15.46 -22.45 -15.08
N SER A 17 -15.82 -22.28 -13.81
CA SER A 17 -16.62 -21.14 -13.35
C SER A 17 -15.75 -19.88 -13.48
N SER A 18 -15.91 -19.10 -14.55
CA SER A 18 -15.32 -17.77 -14.61
C SER A 18 -16.02 -16.90 -13.56
N GLN A 19 -15.34 -16.58 -12.47
CA GLN A 19 -15.84 -15.58 -11.53
C GLN A 19 -15.98 -14.26 -12.31
N ALA A 20 -17.21 -13.73 -12.38
CA ALA A 20 -17.47 -12.50 -13.11
C ALA A 20 -16.77 -11.33 -12.41
N GLU A 21 -16.08 -10.49 -13.20
CA GLU A 21 -15.45 -9.28 -12.68
C GLU A 21 -16.51 -8.37 -12.04
N LYS A 22 -16.21 -7.84 -10.85
CA LYS A 22 -17.04 -6.80 -10.21
C LYS A 22 -16.36 -5.45 -10.37
N LYS A 23 -17.14 -4.42 -10.68
CA LYS A 23 -16.65 -3.04 -10.80
C LYS A 23 -17.22 -2.18 -9.69
N VAL A 24 -16.37 -1.44 -9.01
CA VAL A 24 -16.74 -0.39 -8.05
C VAL A 24 -15.92 0.87 -8.34
N THR A 25 -16.42 2.02 -7.89
CA THR A 25 -15.66 3.28 -7.94
C THR A 25 -15.27 3.64 -6.51
N GLY A 26 -14.01 4.01 -6.32
CA GLY A 26 -13.44 4.29 -5.01
C GLY A 26 -12.26 5.24 -5.07
N GLU A 27 -11.65 5.47 -3.92
CA GLU A 27 -10.42 6.25 -3.78
C GLU A 27 -9.20 5.33 -3.75
N LEU A 28 -8.16 5.71 -4.49
CA LEU A 28 -6.85 5.06 -4.47
C LEU A 28 -5.82 6.04 -3.91
N THR A 29 -5.31 5.74 -2.73
CA THR A 29 -4.15 6.36 -2.11
C THR A 29 -2.94 5.43 -2.20
N PHE A 30 -1.83 5.85 -1.62
CA PHE A 30 -0.55 5.16 -1.71
C PHE A 30 0.21 5.24 -0.39
N TYR A 31 0.97 4.18 -0.09
CA TYR A 31 1.82 4.09 1.08
C TYR A 31 3.19 3.49 0.75
N ALA A 32 4.16 3.79 1.60
CA ALA A 32 5.51 3.25 1.53
C ALA A 32 5.96 2.72 2.89
N ALA A 33 7.20 2.23 2.95
CA ALA A 33 7.76 1.71 4.19
C ALA A 33 7.76 2.74 5.33
N GLY A 34 7.86 4.03 5.00
CA GLY A 34 7.85 5.12 5.98
C GLY A 34 6.51 5.33 6.68
N ASP A 35 5.42 4.81 6.12
CA ASP A 35 4.08 4.91 6.71
C ASP A 35 3.83 3.85 7.78
N ASN A 36 4.59 2.77 7.73
CA ASN A 36 4.55 1.72 8.73
C ASN A 36 5.32 2.13 10.00
N CYS A 37 4.86 1.63 11.14
CA CYS A 37 5.46 1.89 12.44
C CYS A 37 5.82 0.58 13.16
N PRO A 38 7.12 0.20 13.25
CA PRO A 38 8.27 0.88 12.66
C PRO A 38 8.30 0.77 11.13
N PRO A 39 9.09 1.62 10.45
CA PRO A 39 9.15 1.59 8.99
C PRO A 39 9.57 0.23 8.44
N SER A 40 8.74 -0.33 7.56
CA SER A 40 8.92 -1.69 7.02
C SER A 40 8.02 -1.94 5.81
N GLY A 41 8.27 -3.03 5.08
CA GLY A 41 7.32 -3.60 4.13
C GLY A 41 6.55 -4.79 4.71
N GLU A 42 6.33 -4.84 6.03
CA GLU A 42 5.49 -5.90 6.63
C GLU A 42 4.05 -5.79 6.12
N ILE A 43 3.35 -6.92 6.03
CA ILE A 43 1.97 -7.01 5.53
C ILE A 43 1.13 -7.89 6.46
N ALA A 44 -0.13 -7.52 6.67
CA ALA A 44 -1.02 -8.22 7.60
C ALA A 44 -1.46 -9.63 7.15
N TYR A 45 -1.56 -9.87 5.84
CA TYR A 45 -2.14 -11.08 5.26
C TYR A 45 -1.24 -11.70 4.19
N PRO A 46 -0.05 -12.21 4.56
CA PRO A 46 0.86 -12.82 3.59
C PRO A 46 0.21 -14.02 2.89
N GLY A 47 0.25 -14.03 1.56
CA GLY A 47 -0.29 -15.12 0.75
C GLY A 47 0.57 -15.41 -0.47
N LEU A 48 0.64 -14.45 -1.40
CA LEU A 48 1.54 -14.48 -2.55
C LEU A 48 2.89 -13.86 -2.22
N HIS A 49 2.90 -12.75 -1.47
CA HIS A 49 4.12 -12.11 -1.00
C HIS A 49 4.37 -12.37 0.49
N SER A 50 5.64 -12.30 0.89
CA SER A 50 6.06 -12.29 2.31
C SER A 50 6.23 -10.87 2.87
N SER A 51 6.17 -9.86 2.01
CA SER A 51 6.31 -8.43 2.31
C SER A 51 5.68 -7.61 1.19
N ALA A 52 5.30 -6.36 1.45
CA ALA A 52 4.71 -5.47 0.45
C ALA A 52 5.62 -5.33 -0.77
N GLY A 53 5.05 -5.47 -1.96
CA GLY A 53 5.83 -5.51 -3.19
C GLY A 53 4.97 -5.67 -4.43
N GLY A 54 5.58 -6.17 -5.50
CA GLY A 54 4.91 -6.50 -6.75
C GLY A 54 5.35 -5.67 -7.95
N LEU A 55 5.09 -6.19 -9.15
CA LEU A 55 5.41 -5.51 -10.44
C LEU A 55 4.16 -4.93 -11.13
N GLY A 56 2.97 -5.27 -10.65
CA GLY A 56 1.69 -4.82 -11.21
C GLY A 56 1.16 -5.71 -12.33
N THR A 57 1.71 -6.92 -12.49
CA THR A 57 1.21 -7.93 -13.44
C THR A 57 0.19 -8.84 -12.77
N TYR A 58 -0.62 -9.59 -13.51
CA TYR A 58 -1.58 -10.53 -12.90
C TYR A 58 -0.92 -11.63 -12.05
N ALA A 59 0.28 -12.07 -12.44
CA ALA A 59 1.05 -13.11 -11.75
C ALA A 59 1.91 -12.56 -10.60
N ASN A 60 2.24 -11.27 -10.64
CA ASN A 60 3.01 -10.55 -9.64
C ASN A 60 2.37 -9.17 -9.40
N PRO A 61 1.16 -9.13 -8.82
CA PRO A 61 0.39 -7.91 -8.57
C PRO A 61 1.01 -7.09 -7.44
N ILE A 62 0.67 -5.80 -7.35
CA ILE A 62 1.15 -4.94 -6.27
C ILE A 62 0.33 -5.15 -4.99
N THR A 63 0.98 -5.23 -3.84
CA THR A 63 0.31 -5.25 -2.53
C THR A 63 -0.55 -4.01 -2.35
N VAL A 64 -1.80 -4.20 -1.92
CA VAL A 64 -2.68 -3.13 -1.48
C VAL A 64 -3.18 -3.42 -0.07
N ALA A 65 -3.39 -2.35 0.69
CA ALA A 65 -4.11 -2.34 1.95
C ALA A 65 -5.53 -1.81 1.75
N ALA A 66 -6.50 -2.36 2.47
CA ALA A 66 -7.89 -1.94 2.44
C ALA A 66 -8.61 -2.44 3.70
N SER A 67 -9.92 -2.18 3.80
CA SER A 67 -10.76 -2.90 4.75
C SER A 67 -11.07 -4.30 4.25
N THR A 68 -10.81 -5.31 5.09
CA THR A 68 -11.12 -6.71 4.77
C THR A 68 -12.61 -6.99 4.64
N ALA A 69 -13.46 -6.12 5.18
CA ALA A 69 -14.91 -6.24 5.11
C ALA A 69 -15.45 -6.03 3.68
N TRP A 70 -14.76 -5.27 2.83
CA TRP A 70 -15.16 -5.09 1.43
C TRP A 70 -14.23 -5.78 0.43
N LEU A 71 -12.91 -5.82 0.71
CA LEU A 71 -11.92 -6.51 -0.10
C LEU A 71 -11.24 -7.58 0.74
N SER A 72 -11.69 -8.83 0.61
CA SER A 72 -11.09 -9.93 1.37
C SER A 72 -9.64 -10.18 0.96
N ALA A 73 -8.82 -10.62 1.92
CA ALA A 73 -7.43 -10.98 1.67
C ALA A 73 -7.27 -11.99 0.51
N GLY A 74 -6.24 -11.81 -0.30
CA GLY A 74 -5.93 -12.58 -1.51
C GLY A 74 -6.70 -12.15 -2.76
N LYS A 75 -7.68 -11.24 -2.67
CA LYS A 75 -8.41 -10.75 -3.84
C LYS A 75 -7.52 -9.89 -4.73
N LYS A 76 -7.62 -10.13 -6.04
CA LYS A 76 -6.95 -9.29 -7.05
C LYS A 76 -7.87 -8.17 -7.50
N VAL A 77 -7.27 -7.02 -7.77
CA VAL A 77 -7.94 -5.85 -8.34
C VAL A 77 -7.12 -5.36 -9.52
N TYR A 78 -7.77 -4.83 -10.55
CA TYR A 78 -7.09 -4.10 -11.63
C TYR A 78 -7.55 -2.65 -11.64
N VAL A 79 -6.59 -1.72 -11.75
CA VAL A 79 -6.86 -0.28 -11.84
C VAL A 79 -6.37 0.21 -13.19
N ALA A 80 -7.31 0.52 -14.07
CA ALA A 80 -7.02 0.89 -15.46
C ALA A 80 -6.22 2.19 -15.58
N ALA A 81 -6.38 3.13 -14.65
CA ALA A 81 -5.64 4.40 -14.63
C ALA A 81 -4.13 4.19 -14.58
N TYR A 82 -3.66 3.12 -13.92
CA TYR A 82 -2.25 2.75 -13.83
C TYR A 82 -1.86 1.53 -14.65
N LYS A 83 -2.82 0.86 -15.28
CA LYS A 83 -2.61 -0.41 -16.00
C LYS A 83 -1.88 -1.44 -15.14
N LYS A 84 -2.33 -1.59 -13.89
CA LYS A 84 -1.69 -2.46 -12.90
C LYS A 84 -2.72 -3.32 -12.19
N TYR A 85 -2.28 -4.54 -11.89
CA TYR A 85 -2.95 -5.47 -11.00
C TYR A 85 -2.42 -5.28 -9.58
N PHE A 86 -3.33 -5.42 -8.63
CA PHE A 86 -3.10 -5.34 -7.19
C PHE A 86 -3.63 -6.61 -6.52
N ILE A 87 -3.13 -6.90 -5.33
CA ILE A 87 -3.61 -8.00 -4.49
C ILE A 87 -3.74 -7.51 -3.04
N MET A 88 -4.89 -7.80 -2.45
CA MET A 88 -5.17 -7.44 -1.07
C MET A 88 -4.41 -8.36 -0.13
N GLU A 89 -3.36 -7.84 0.49
CA GLU A 89 -2.50 -8.60 1.39
C GLU A 89 -2.15 -7.82 2.66
N ASP A 90 -2.66 -6.59 2.81
CA ASP A 90 -2.35 -5.75 3.96
C ASP A 90 -3.60 -5.05 4.54
N SER A 91 -3.50 -4.49 5.73
CA SER A 91 -4.58 -3.76 6.41
C SER A 91 -4.27 -2.27 6.50
N CYS A 92 -5.31 -1.43 6.43
CA CYS A 92 -5.20 0.02 6.55
C CYS A 92 -6.28 0.50 7.52
N GLU A 93 -5.87 1.06 8.67
CA GLU A 93 -6.80 1.48 9.73
C GLU A 93 -7.77 2.56 9.26
N GLU A 94 -7.28 3.55 8.48
CA GLU A 94 -8.16 4.57 7.90
C GLU A 94 -9.19 3.94 6.95
N CYS A 95 -8.77 3.01 6.10
CA CYS A 95 -9.64 2.30 5.17
C CYS A 95 -10.72 1.49 5.89
N GLU A 96 -10.40 0.88 7.04
CA GLU A 96 -11.34 0.18 7.92
C GLU A 96 -12.36 1.13 8.54
N ASN A 97 -11.88 2.23 9.14
CA ASN A 97 -12.75 3.25 9.76
C ASN A 97 -13.68 3.93 8.74
N GLU A 98 -13.19 4.21 7.54
CA GLU A 98 -13.99 4.79 6.47
C GLU A 98 -15.04 3.80 5.95
N TRP A 99 -14.68 2.53 5.80
CA TRP A 99 -15.65 1.51 5.43
C TRP A 99 -16.77 1.38 6.47
N ASP A 100 -16.42 1.31 7.75
CA ASP A 100 -17.40 1.16 8.83
C ASP A 100 -18.30 2.39 8.99
N SER A 101 -17.76 3.59 8.75
CA SER A 101 -18.50 4.84 8.89
C SER A 101 -19.41 5.16 7.71
N ASN A 102 -19.01 4.87 6.48
CA ASN A 102 -19.73 5.33 5.28
C ASN A 102 -19.68 4.37 4.08
N GLY A 103 -19.05 3.20 4.20
CA GLY A 103 -18.96 2.21 3.13
C GLY A 103 -18.08 2.64 1.95
N LYS A 104 -17.10 3.52 2.18
CA LYS A 104 -16.18 3.98 1.14
C LYS A 104 -15.24 2.87 0.68
N TYR A 105 -15.21 2.65 -0.64
CA TYR A 105 -14.21 1.81 -1.28
C TYR A 105 -12.88 2.57 -1.30
N HIS A 106 -12.01 2.29 -0.34
CA HIS A 106 -10.67 2.86 -0.25
C HIS A 106 -9.63 1.75 -0.33
N MET A 107 -8.70 1.90 -1.27
CA MET A 107 -7.49 1.10 -1.43
C MET A 107 -6.28 2.00 -1.22
N ASP A 108 -5.30 1.53 -0.44
CA ASP A 108 -4.01 2.18 -0.25
C ASP A 108 -2.91 1.30 -0.84
N ALA A 109 -2.24 1.76 -1.90
CA ALA A 109 -1.36 0.95 -2.74
C ALA A 109 0.13 1.15 -2.46
N TRP A 110 0.86 0.04 -2.41
CA TRP A 110 2.30 0.07 -2.15
C TRP A 110 3.09 0.69 -3.30
N ILE A 111 3.93 1.68 -3.01
CA ILE A 111 4.83 2.30 -4.02
C ILE A 111 6.25 1.73 -4.01
N GLY A 112 6.65 1.12 -2.90
CA GLY A 112 8.03 0.69 -2.62
C GLY A 112 9.00 1.84 -2.33
N PRO A 113 10.23 1.54 -1.89
CA PRO A 113 10.77 0.20 -1.58
C PRO A 113 10.38 -0.28 -0.17
N SER A 114 10.80 -1.50 0.21
CA SER A 114 10.55 -2.13 1.53
C SER A 114 11.34 -1.53 2.70
N THR A 115 12.14 -0.51 2.42
CA THR A 115 12.89 0.29 3.39
C THR A 115 12.46 1.74 3.22
N ILE A 116 12.45 2.51 4.32
CA ILE A 116 12.13 3.93 4.25
C ILE A 116 13.06 4.65 3.26
N HIS A 117 12.49 5.55 2.46
CA HIS A 117 13.23 6.27 1.44
C HIS A 117 12.70 7.69 1.33
N SER A 118 13.60 8.63 1.01
CA SER A 118 13.19 10.01 0.84
C SER A 118 12.39 10.29 -0.43
N GLY A 119 11.37 11.14 -0.32
CA GLY A 119 10.45 11.54 -1.39
C GLY A 119 9.21 10.66 -1.55
N THR A 120 9.02 9.62 -0.74
CA THR A 120 7.87 8.69 -0.90
C THR A 120 6.56 9.39 -0.60
N THR A 121 6.46 10.15 0.50
CA THR A 121 5.24 10.88 0.86
C THR A 121 4.78 11.85 -0.23
N ASN A 122 5.71 12.55 -0.88
CA ASN A 122 5.37 13.42 -2.00
C ASN A 122 4.89 12.63 -3.21
N CYS A 123 5.50 11.47 -3.47
CA CYS A 123 5.08 10.59 -4.54
C CYS A 123 3.68 10.03 -4.30
N GLU A 124 3.38 9.61 -3.06
CA GLU A 124 2.07 9.11 -2.65
C GLU A 124 0.98 10.15 -2.94
N VAL A 125 1.15 11.38 -2.45
CA VAL A 125 0.23 12.49 -2.70
C VAL A 125 0.05 12.75 -4.20
N ALA A 126 1.12 12.71 -4.98
CA ALA A 126 1.06 12.95 -6.42
C ALA A 126 0.28 11.86 -7.15
N LEU A 127 0.39 10.61 -6.71
CA LEU A 127 -0.26 9.45 -7.32
C LEU A 127 -1.72 9.31 -6.90
N THR A 128 -2.16 9.84 -5.75
CA THR A 128 -3.53 9.68 -5.28
C THR A 128 -4.59 10.03 -6.33
N LEU A 129 -5.58 9.14 -6.47
CA LEU A 129 -6.77 9.31 -7.29
C LEU A 129 -7.99 9.31 -6.36
N SER A 130 -8.58 10.49 -6.14
CA SER A 130 -9.79 10.66 -5.32
C SER A 130 -11.01 9.91 -5.86
N SER A 131 -10.97 9.51 -7.14
CA SER A 131 -11.97 8.65 -7.75
C SER A 131 -11.38 7.85 -8.91
N THR A 132 -11.46 6.52 -8.83
CA THR A 132 -11.07 5.60 -9.90
C THR A 132 -11.89 4.31 -9.85
N GLN A 133 -11.91 3.56 -10.96
CA GLN A 133 -12.61 2.28 -11.03
C GLN A 133 -11.68 1.13 -10.60
N PHE A 134 -12.19 0.32 -9.67
CA PHE A 134 -11.59 -0.96 -9.27
C PHE A 134 -12.33 -2.10 -9.97
N ILE A 135 -11.57 -2.91 -10.72
CA ILE A 135 -12.07 -4.17 -11.30
C ILE A 135 -11.61 -5.31 -10.40
N ILE A 136 -12.51 -5.80 -9.55
CA ILE A 136 -12.29 -6.88 -8.58
C ILE A 136 -12.43 -8.23 -9.29
N ASP A 137 -11.55 -9.17 -8.94
CA ASP A 137 -11.39 -10.46 -9.61
C ASP A 137 -11.20 -10.30 -11.14
N PRO A 138 -10.26 -9.44 -11.56
CA PRO A 138 -10.09 -9.11 -12.97
C PRO A 138 -9.58 -10.31 -13.77
N LEU A 139 -9.90 -10.34 -15.06
CA LEU A 139 -9.25 -11.20 -16.03
C LEU A 139 -7.76 -10.85 -16.12
N SER A 140 -6.92 -11.84 -16.44
CA SER A 140 -5.47 -11.66 -16.59
C SER A 140 -5.05 -11.02 -17.92
N THR A 141 -6.01 -10.56 -18.73
CA THR A 141 -5.81 -10.13 -20.12
C THR A 141 -5.73 -8.61 -20.30
N TYR A 142 -5.84 -7.83 -19.22
CA TYR A 142 -5.69 -6.38 -19.32
C TYR A 142 -4.23 -6.02 -19.64
N ALA A 143 -4.06 -4.87 -20.32
CA ALA A 143 -2.75 -4.32 -20.58
C ALA A 143 -2.02 -4.01 -19.26
N VAL A 144 -0.71 -4.21 -19.24
CA VAL A 144 0.11 -3.95 -18.05
C VAL A 144 1.18 -2.91 -18.35
N ASP A 145 1.35 -1.97 -17.42
CA ASP A 145 2.53 -1.10 -17.33
C ASP A 145 3.31 -1.48 -16.06
N THR A 146 4.53 -1.97 -16.20
CA THR A 146 5.39 -2.39 -15.07
C THR A 146 6.31 -1.29 -14.58
N THR A 147 6.19 -0.04 -15.06
CA THR A 147 6.98 1.09 -14.54
C THR A 147 6.72 1.25 -13.05
N ALA A 148 7.77 1.32 -12.24
CA ALA A 148 7.64 1.46 -10.78
C ALA A 148 6.92 2.77 -10.43
N PHE A 149 6.10 2.75 -9.36
CA PHE A 149 5.51 3.97 -8.81
C PHE A 149 6.59 4.88 -8.22
N PHE A 150 7.52 4.29 -7.47
CA PHE A 150 8.69 4.98 -6.94
C PHE A 150 9.95 4.15 -7.18
N ASN A 151 10.99 4.78 -7.72
CA ASN A 151 12.28 4.14 -7.97
C ASN A 151 13.22 4.38 -6.78
N GLY A 152 13.36 3.40 -5.89
CA GLY A 152 14.24 3.48 -4.73
C GLY A 152 15.74 3.57 -5.02
N THR A 153 16.19 3.51 -6.28
CA THR A 153 17.58 3.78 -6.66
C THR A 153 17.79 5.24 -7.05
N THR A 154 16.82 5.85 -7.74
CA THR A 154 16.94 7.22 -8.27
C THR A 154 16.15 8.26 -7.48
N GLY A 155 15.24 7.83 -6.60
CA GLY A 155 14.25 8.68 -5.94
C GLY A 155 13.15 9.20 -6.87
N ALA A 156 13.06 8.70 -8.10
CA ALA A 156 12.09 9.18 -9.08
C ALA A 156 10.68 8.62 -8.81
N CYS A 157 9.70 9.52 -8.75
CA CYS A 157 8.28 9.15 -8.75
C CYS A 157 7.74 9.03 -10.18
N LEU A 158 6.79 8.12 -10.40
CA LEU A 158 6.09 7.93 -11.68
C LEU A 158 5.38 9.21 -12.15
N LYS A 159 4.80 9.95 -11.22
CA LYS A 159 4.22 11.27 -11.47
C LYS A 159 5.04 12.29 -10.70
N THR A 160 5.58 13.30 -11.40
CA THR A 160 6.34 14.37 -10.76
C THR A 160 5.47 15.01 -9.67
N PRO A 161 5.90 14.98 -8.40
CA PRO A 161 5.14 15.57 -7.33
C PRO A 161 5.20 17.09 -7.40
N ASP A 162 4.11 17.75 -7.01
CA ASP A 162 4.16 19.17 -6.72
C ASP A 162 5.13 19.44 -5.57
N ASN A 163 5.68 20.65 -5.54
CA ASN A 163 6.63 21.04 -4.51
C ASN A 163 5.88 21.23 -3.19
N CYS A 164 5.66 20.14 -2.47
CA CYS A 164 4.93 20.12 -1.22
C CYS A 164 5.93 20.13 -0.07
N VAL A 165 5.84 21.19 0.73
CA VAL A 165 6.69 21.41 1.90
C VAL A 165 5.77 21.73 3.06
N ASP A 166 5.61 20.79 3.99
CA ASP A 166 4.85 21.06 5.20
C ASP A 166 5.58 22.09 6.06
N GLN A 167 4.97 23.26 6.18
CA GLN A 167 5.38 24.32 7.08
C GLN A 167 4.48 24.25 8.31
N GLY A 168 5.05 23.89 9.47
CA GLY A 168 4.29 23.80 10.72
C GLY A 168 4.39 22.44 11.39
N ASN A 169 3.33 22.07 12.09
CA ASN A 169 3.23 20.85 12.90
C ASN A 169 2.08 19.93 12.44
N GLU A 170 1.59 20.12 11.22
CA GLU A 170 0.61 19.26 10.58
C GLU A 170 1.18 17.85 10.49
N CYS A 171 0.48 16.90 11.09
CA CYS A 171 0.90 15.52 11.12
C CYS A 171 0.19 14.73 10.03
N GLY A 172 0.95 14.10 9.15
CA GLY A 172 0.42 13.20 8.13
C GLY A 172 0.22 11.80 8.66
N ASN A 173 1.19 11.30 9.42
CA ASN A 173 1.16 9.94 9.94
C ASN A 173 1.82 9.85 11.31
N THR A 174 1.34 8.94 12.15
CA THR A 174 1.81 8.77 13.54
C THR A 174 2.40 7.40 13.78
N CYS A 175 3.34 7.33 14.74
CA CYS A 175 3.98 6.08 15.13
C CYS A 175 4.16 5.97 16.64
N GLN A 176 3.82 4.79 17.18
CA GLN A 176 4.16 4.38 18.53
C GLN A 176 5.62 3.91 18.57
N ILE A 177 6.48 4.68 19.24
CA ILE A 177 7.92 4.38 19.29
C ILE A 177 8.19 2.97 19.86
N PRO A 178 8.95 2.10 19.15
CA PRO A 178 9.05 0.67 19.49
C PRO A 178 9.91 0.38 20.73
N SER A 179 10.81 1.28 21.09
CA SER A 179 11.70 1.19 22.24
C SER A 179 12.08 2.58 22.75
N SER A 180 12.38 2.74 24.03
CA SER A 180 12.78 4.06 24.52
C SER A 180 14.02 4.59 23.79
N MET A 181 13.96 5.82 23.28
CA MET A 181 15.02 6.41 22.46
C MET A 181 15.01 7.94 22.49
N SER A 182 16.11 8.56 22.04
CA SER A 182 16.19 10.03 21.93
C SER A 182 15.35 10.56 20.75
N CYS A 183 15.03 11.85 20.75
CA CYS A 183 14.43 12.50 19.58
C CYS A 183 15.31 12.39 18.33
N SER A 184 16.63 12.42 18.49
CA SER A 184 17.57 12.28 17.37
C SER A 184 17.49 10.90 16.72
N SER A 185 17.39 9.85 17.56
CA SER A 185 17.21 8.47 17.12
C SER A 185 15.84 8.26 16.47
N ALA A 186 14.77 8.82 17.04
CA ALA A 186 13.44 8.78 16.43
C ALA A 186 13.40 9.52 15.09
N ALA A 187 13.99 10.73 15.01
CA ALA A 187 14.09 11.47 13.76
C ALA A 187 14.82 10.68 12.67
N SER A 188 15.95 10.04 13.04
CA SER A 188 16.72 9.20 12.11
C SER A 188 15.94 7.99 11.61
N MET A 189 15.07 7.39 12.45
CA MET A 189 14.20 6.28 12.04
C MET A 189 13.26 6.68 10.90
N PHE A 190 12.82 7.94 10.89
CA PHE A 190 11.87 8.48 9.92
C PHE A 190 12.55 9.32 8.82
N LEU A 191 13.88 9.22 8.66
CA LEU A 191 14.69 10.04 7.76
C LEU A 191 14.46 11.56 7.91
N LEU A 192 14.07 12.01 9.11
CA LEU A 192 13.90 13.42 9.43
C LEU A 192 15.15 14.00 10.07
N SER A 193 15.36 15.31 9.85
CA SER A 193 16.23 16.06 10.75
C SER A 193 15.59 16.16 12.15
N GLU A 194 16.41 16.20 13.20
CA GLU A 194 15.89 16.38 14.57
C GLU A 194 15.09 17.68 14.70
N THR A 195 15.45 18.74 13.97
CA THR A 195 14.70 20.00 13.89
C THR A 195 13.30 19.77 13.32
N ARG A 196 13.17 19.05 12.19
CA ARG A 196 11.87 18.77 11.60
C ARG A 196 11.02 17.87 12.51
N PHE A 197 11.63 16.84 13.09
CA PHE A 197 10.96 15.96 14.04
C PHE A 197 10.40 16.74 15.25
N LYS A 198 11.17 17.68 15.80
CA LYS A 198 10.71 18.59 16.87
C LYS A 198 9.58 19.51 16.42
N ALA A 199 9.65 20.04 15.20
CA ALA A 199 8.59 20.90 14.66
C ALA A 199 7.25 20.14 14.54
N LEU A 200 7.29 18.88 14.07
CA LEU A 200 6.13 17.99 14.02
C LEU A 200 5.63 17.55 15.40
N ASN A 201 6.51 17.55 16.41
CA ASN A 201 6.21 17.09 17.76
C ASN A 201 6.46 18.18 18.82
N PRO A 202 5.76 19.34 18.75
CA PRO A 202 6.09 20.52 19.56
C PRO A 202 5.91 20.31 21.07
N ASN A 203 5.14 19.29 21.47
CA ASN A 203 4.87 18.96 22.87
C ASN A 203 5.84 17.93 23.46
N LEU A 204 6.86 17.49 22.70
CA LEU A 204 7.81 16.47 23.11
C LEU A 204 9.05 17.09 23.77
N ASP A 205 9.35 16.66 25.00
CA ASP A 205 10.57 17.07 25.71
C ASP A 205 11.79 16.27 25.22
N CYS A 206 12.47 16.80 24.21
CA CYS A 206 13.66 16.18 23.62
C CYS A 206 14.93 16.23 24.49
N THR A 207 14.86 16.75 25.72
CA THR A 207 15.94 16.58 26.70
C THR A 207 15.90 15.21 27.37
N LYS A 208 14.81 14.45 27.17
CA LYS A 208 14.60 13.10 27.69
C LYS A 208 14.41 12.11 26.55
N ASN A 209 14.58 10.82 26.87
CA ASN A 209 14.16 9.77 25.95
C ASN A 209 12.63 9.71 25.87
N ILE A 210 12.13 9.52 24.66
CA ILE A 210 10.76 9.15 24.37
C ILE A 210 10.51 7.76 24.97
N ALA A 211 9.38 7.58 25.64
CA ALA A 211 9.01 6.28 26.18
C ALA A 211 8.58 5.32 25.06
N LYS A 212 8.81 4.01 25.25
CA LYS A 212 8.22 2.98 24.38
C LYS A 212 6.69 3.13 24.39
N GLY A 213 6.06 2.99 23.22
CA GLY A 213 4.60 3.10 23.08
C GLY A 213 4.09 4.53 23.25
N LYS A 214 4.95 5.54 23.10
CA LYS A 214 4.53 6.94 22.96
C LYS A 214 4.29 7.22 21.48
N SER A 215 3.10 7.73 21.15
CA SER A 215 2.80 8.22 19.80
C SER A 215 3.59 9.48 19.50
N VAL A 216 4.20 9.53 18.33
CA VAL A 216 4.85 10.70 17.75
C VAL A 216 4.38 10.86 16.31
N CYS A 217 4.45 12.08 15.81
CA CYS A 217 4.32 12.33 14.38
C CYS A 217 5.60 11.90 13.66
N GLN A 218 5.47 10.98 12.69
CA GLN A 218 6.60 10.43 11.93
C GLN A 218 6.84 11.13 10.60
N SER A 219 5.81 11.73 10.02
CA SER A 219 5.88 12.46 8.75
C SER A 219 4.82 13.57 8.72
N GLY A 220 5.08 14.58 7.90
CA GLY A 220 4.05 15.54 7.51
C GLY A 220 3.02 14.92 6.56
N SER A 221 1.88 15.59 6.37
CA SER A 221 0.89 15.27 5.33
C SER A 221 1.48 15.38 3.93
N CYS A 222 2.53 16.19 3.77
CA CYS A 222 3.47 16.09 2.66
C CYS A 222 4.87 16.49 3.11
N GLY A 223 5.89 16.26 2.27
CA GLY A 223 7.27 16.48 2.69
C GLY A 223 7.66 15.60 3.90
N GLY A 224 7.08 14.40 3.97
CA GLY A 224 7.58 13.29 4.80
C GLY A 224 8.98 12.84 4.36
N PRO A 225 9.47 11.67 4.83
CA PRO A 225 10.81 11.19 4.46
C PRO A 225 11.10 11.44 2.99
#